data_AF-A0A2K3KWF9-F1
#
_entry.id   AF-A0A2K3KWF9-F1
#
_cell.length_a   1.000
_cell.length_b   1.000
_cell.length_c   1.000
_cell.angle_alpha   90.00
_cell.angle_beta   90.00
_cell.angle_gamma   90.00
#
_symmetry.space_group_name_H-M   'P 1'
#
loop_
_entity.id
_entity.type
_entity.pdbx_description
1 polymer ?
#
loop_
_entity_poly.entity_id
_entity_poly.type
_entity_poly.pdbx_seq_one_letter_code
_entity_poly.pdbx_strand_id
1 'polypeptide(L)'
;YAAYYGHSSCLKAILSAAQSSPVAASWGFSRFVNIRDGRGATPLHLAARQRRSECVHTLLCSGALVCASTSRYGCPGSTPLHLAAKGGSLDCIRELLAWGADRLQRDASG
;
A
#
# COMPACT_ATOMS: atom_id res chain seq x y z
N TYR A 1 4.27 -7.16 7.25
CA TYR A 1 4.48 -8.45 6.56
C TYR A 1 3.19 -9.13 6.08
N ALA A 2 2.06 -9.09 6.81
CA ALA A 2 0.80 -9.69 6.35
C ALA A 2 0.39 -9.30 4.91
N ALA A 3 0.49 -8.00 4.58
CA ALA A 3 0.21 -7.48 3.23
C ALA A 3 1.14 -8.02 2.12
N TYR A 4 2.39 -8.35 2.44
CA TYR A 4 3.35 -8.90 1.48
C TYR A 4 3.02 -10.36 1.13
N TYR A 5 2.69 -11.17 2.13
CA TYR A 5 2.36 -12.58 1.91
C TYR A 5 0.91 -12.80 1.44
N GLY A 6 0.04 -11.79 1.54
CA GLY A 6 -1.35 -11.89 1.12
C GLY A 6 -2.29 -12.42 2.21
N HIS A 7 -1.90 -12.35 3.48
CA HIS A 7 -2.74 -12.77 4.60
C HIS A 7 -3.77 -11.69 4.92
N SER A 8 -4.85 -11.64 4.12
CA SER A 8 -5.91 -10.64 4.21
C SER A 8 -6.67 -10.69 5.55
N SER A 9 -6.94 -11.88 6.09
CA SER A 9 -7.56 -12.06 7.41
C SER A 9 -6.71 -11.48 8.54
N CYS A 10 -5.42 -11.80 8.58
CA CYS A 10 -4.49 -11.23 9.56
C CYS A 10 -4.36 -9.72 9.39
N LEU A 11 -4.34 -9.23 8.14
CA LEU A 11 -4.27 -7.80 7.87
C LEU A 11 -5.52 -7.07 8.39
N LYS A 12 -6.72 -7.60 8.14
CA LYS A 12 -8.00 -7.07 8.65
C LYS A 12 -8.01 -7.04 10.18
N ALA A 13 -7.56 -8.12 10.83
CA ALA A 13 -7.47 -8.19 12.28
C ALA A 13 -6.51 -7.14 12.86
N ILE A 14 -5.33 -6.95 12.25
CA ILE A 14 -4.36 -5.92 12.66
C ILE A 14 -4.95 -4.51 12.51
N LEU A 15 -5.63 -4.23 11.40
CA LEU A 15 -6.26 -2.93 11.16
C LEU A 15 -7.41 -2.67 12.15
N SER A 16 -8.24 -3.67 12.41
CA SER A 16 -9.32 -3.58 13.39
C SER A 16 -8.79 -3.32 14.80
N ALA A 17 -7.75 -4.04 15.22
CA ALA A 17 -7.12 -3.84 16.52
C ALA A 17 -6.46 -2.46 16.65
N ALA A 18 -5.88 -1.96 15.54
CA ALA A 18 -5.31 -0.62 15.50
C ALA A 18 -6.39 0.47 15.64
N GLN A 19 -7.56 0.32 15.01
CA GLN A 19 -8.67 1.28 15.14
C GLN A 19 -9.22 1.35 16.57
N SER A 20 -9.28 0.21 17.28
CA SER A 20 -9.76 0.17 18.66
C SER A 20 -8.73 0.66 19.68
N SER A 21 -7.46 0.83 19.28
CA SER A 21 -6.42 1.26 20.21
C SER A 21 -6.48 2.78 20.44
N PRO A 22 -6.42 3.26 21.69
CA PRO A 22 -6.36 4.70 21.99
C PRO A 22 -5.11 5.38 21.38
N VAL A 23 -4.08 4.60 21.03
CA VAL A 23 -2.88 5.09 20.34
C VAL A 23 -3.21 5.61 18.93
N ALA A 24 -4.22 5.05 18.25
CA ALA A 24 -4.65 5.54 16.94
C ALA A 24 -5.30 6.93 17.02
N ALA A 25 -5.91 7.29 18.16
CA ALA A 25 -6.42 8.63 18.41
C ALA A 25 -5.28 9.65 18.63
N SER A 26 -4.16 9.23 19.22
CA SER A 26 -3.02 10.11 19.51
C SER A 26 -2.07 10.30 18.31
N TRP A 27 -1.74 9.23 17.59
CA TRP A 27 -0.76 9.27 16.48
C TRP A 27 -1.40 9.30 15.08
N GLY A 28 -2.73 9.13 15.01
CA GLY A 28 -3.52 9.09 13.78
C GLY A 28 -3.53 7.73 13.10
N PHE A 29 -4.73 7.16 12.91
CA PHE A 29 -4.91 5.88 12.18
C PHE A 29 -4.31 5.92 10.76
N SER A 30 -4.38 7.08 10.09
CA SER A 30 -3.75 7.29 8.78
C SER A 30 -2.23 7.05 8.81
N ARG A 31 -1.54 7.45 9.88
CA ARG A 31 -0.10 7.21 10.03
C ARG A 31 0.20 5.73 10.16
N PHE A 32 -0.66 4.96 10.82
CA PHE A 32 -0.52 3.52 11.00
C PHE A 32 -0.63 2.76 9.67
N VAL A 33 -1.63 3.09 8.84
CA VAL A 33 -1.84 2.43 7.54
C VAL A 33 -0.71 2.74 6.55
N ASN A 34 -0.11 3.93 6.67
CA ASN A 34 0.91 4.44 5.76
C ASN A 34 2.34 4.33 6.31
N ILE A 35 2.57 3.48 7.32
CA ILE A 35 3.92 3.20 7.85
C ILE A 35 4.85 2.79 6.71
N ARG A 36 6.08 3.30 6.71
CA ARG A 36 7.10 2.96 5.72
C ARG A 36 8.11 1.99 6.32
N ASP A 37 8.52 0.98 5.55
CA ASP A 37 9.63 0.10 5.91
C ASP A 37 11.01 0.79 5.72
N GLY A 38 12.10 0.09 5.99
CA GLY A 38 13.46 0.62 5.82
C GLY A 38 13.84 1.03 4.39
N ARG A 39 13.04 0.64 3.38
CA ARG A 39 13.18 1.06 1.98
C ARG A 39 12.21 2.19 1.60
N GLY A 40 11.40 2.66 2.54
CA GLY A 40 10.40 3.69 2.28
C GLY A 40 9.09 3.13 1.68
N ALA A 41 8.92 1.81 1.61
CA ALA A 41 7.72 1.19 1.04
C ALA A 41 6.60 1.08 2.09
N THR A 42 5.38 1.44 1.71
CA THR A 42 4.18 1.26 2.55
C THR A 42 3.59 -0.16 2.41
N PRO A 43 2.70 -0.60 3.31
CA PRO A 43 1.99 -1.87 3.14
C PRO A 43 1.32 -2.01 1.76
N LEU A 44 0.81 -0.91 1.21
CA LEU A 44 0.17 -0.87 -0.10
C LEU A 44 1.15 -1.18 -1.23
N HIS A 45 2.37 -0.64 -1.19
CA HIS A 45 3.45 -0.98 -2.13
C HIS A 45 3.76 -2.49 -2.11
N LEU A 46 3.84 -3.07 -0.90
CA LEU A 46 4.16 -4.48 -0.73
C LEU A 46 3.05 -5.38 -1.27
N ALA A 47 1.79 -5.07 -0.97
CA ALA A 47 0.63 -5.81 -1.49
C ALA A 47 0.54 -5.73 -3.03
N ALA A 48 0.70 -4.53 -3.59
CA ALA A 48 0.68 -4.30 -5.03
C ALA A 48 1.78 -5.08 -5.75
N ARG A 49 3.03 -5.01 -5.25
CA ARG A 49 4.17 -5.75 -5.82
C ARG A 49 3.95 -7.26 -5.84
N GLN A 50 3.34 -7.79 -4.78
CA GLN A 50 3.10 -9.23 -4.62
C GLN A 50 1.75 -9.69 -5.20
N ARG A 51 1.07 -8.85 -5.98
CA ARG A 51 -0.19 -9.18 -6.68
C ARG A 51 -1.33 -9.56 -5.71
N ARG A 52 -1.37 -8.94 -4.53
CA ARG A 52 -2.34 -9.25 -3.47
C ARG A 52 -3.51 -8.28 -3.52
N SER A 53 -4.40 -8.42 -4.51
CA SER A 53 -5.56 -7.54 -4.72
C SER A 53 -6.44 -7.40 -3.47
N GLU A 54 -6.77 -8.50 -2.78
CA GLU A 54 -7.60 -8.41 -1.56
C GLU A 54 -6.94 -7.57 -0.45
N CYS A 55 -5.61 -7.63 -0.33
CA CYS A 55 -4.86 -6.78 0.59
C CYS A 55 -4.81 -5.32 0.12
N VAL A 56 -4.68 -5.07 -1.19
CA VAL A 56 -4.73 -3.73 -1.80
C VAL A 56 -6.08 -3.10 -1.50
N HIS A 57 -7.18 -3.78 -1.81
CA HIS A 57 -8.54 -3.33 -1.51
C HIS A 57 -8.72 -3.01 -0.02
N THR A 58 -8.32 -3.92 0.87
CA THR A 58 -8.44 -3.71 2.32
C THR A 58 -7.66 -2.48 2.79
N LEU A 59 -6.44 -2.28 2.28
CA LEU A 59 -5.60 -1.14 2.64
C LEU A 59 -6.19 0.17 2.13
N LEU A 60 -6.69 0.21 0.89
CA LEU A 60 -7.34 1.39 0.32
C LEU A 60 -8.59 1.77 1.11
N CYS A 61 -9.46 0.81 1.45
CA CYS A 61 -10.61 1.05 2.34
C CYS A 61 -10.21 1.58 3.71
N SER A 62 -9.02 1.23 4.21
CA SER A 62 -8.50 1.73 5.49
C SER A 62 -7.80 3.09 5.41
N GLY A 63 -7.77 3.75 4.25
CA GLY A 63 -7.15 5.07 4.07
C GLY A 63 -5.67 5.02 3.70
N ALA A 64 -5.22 3.96 3.02
CA ALA A 64 -3.88 3.92 2.44
C ALA A 64 -3.74 4.96 1.32
N LEU A 65 -2.59 5.63 1.28
CA LEU A 65 -2.26 6.63 0.27
C LEU A 65 -1.93 5.95 -1.06
N VAL A 66 -2.84 6.08 -2.03
CA VAL A 66 -2.74 5.46 -3.36
C VAL A 66 -1.55 5.96 -4.18
N CYS A 67 -1.19 7.24 -4.02
CA CYS A 67 -0.06 7.88 -4.71
C CYS A 67 1.20 8.00 -3.83
N ALA A 68 1.30 7.21 -2.75
CA ALA A 68 2.53 7.18 -1.95
C ALA A 68 3.72 6.79 -2.84
N SER A 69 4.86 7.47 -2.70
CA SER A 69 6.09 7.10 -3.40
C SER A 69 7.07 6.42 -2.46
N THR A 70 7.83 5.44 -2.96
CA THR A 70 8.97 4.91 -2.21
C THR A 70 10.11 5.93 -2.20
N SER A 71 10.88 5.97 -1.11
CA SER A 71 11.96 6.93 -0.93
C SER A 71 13.37 6.37 -1.14
N ARG A 72 13.55 5.05 -1.29
CA ARG A 72 14.89 4.44 -1.24
C ARG A 72 15.09 3.22 -2.15
N TYR A 73 16.37 2.94 -2.43
CA TYR A 73 16.99 1.85 -3.22
C TYR A 73 16.06 0.78 -3.82
N GLY A 74 16.20 0.60 -5.14
CA GLY A 74 15.63 -0.49 -5.95
C GLY A 74 14.50 -0.06 -6.89
N CYS A 75 13.62 0.82 -6.42
CA CYS A 75 12.52 1.42 -7.19
C CYS A 75 12.18 2.84 -6.67
N PRO A 76 13.16 3.77 -6.56
CA PRO A 76 12.92 5.09 -5.97
C PRO A 76 11.85 5.85 -6.75
N GLY A 77 10.98 6.57 -6.03
CA GLY A 77 9.88 7.31 -6.64
C GLY A 77 8.73 6.44 -7.16
N SER A 78 8.86 5.11 -7.17
CA SER A 78 7.78 4.23 -7.61
C SER A 78 6.57 4.32 -6.69
N THR A 79 5.39 4.28 -7.28
CA THR A 79 4.11 4.23 -6.58
C THR A 79 3.60 2.79 -6.47
N PRO A 80 2.53 2.51 -5.70
CA PRO A 80 1.89 1.20 -5.71
C PRO A 80 1.51 0.75 -7.13
N LEU A 81 1.14 1.68 -8.01
CA LEU A 81 0.77 1.38 -9.40
C LEU A 81 1.97 0.87 -10.21
N HIS A 82 3.15 1.51 -10.09
CA HIS A 82 4.39 1.04 -10.72
C HIS A 82 4.73 -0.39 -10.26
N LEU A 83 4.58 -0.67 -8.96
CA LEU A 83 4.88 -1.99 -8.42
C LEU A 83 3.84 -3.05 -8.81
N ALA A 84 2.56 -2.69 -8.93
CA ALA A 84 1.52 -3.56 -9.45
C ALA A 84 1.78 -3.92 -10.93
N ALA A 85 2.23 -2.95 -11.73
CA ALA A 85 2.64 -3.14 -13.11
C ALA A 85 3.88 -4.05 -13.21
N LYS A 86 4.91 -3.80 -12.40
CA LYS A 86 6.11 -4.65 -12.32
C LYS A 86 5.79 -6.08 -11.88
N GLY A 87 4.82 -6.24 -10.99
CA GLY A 87 4.32 -7.56 -10.56
C GLY A 87 3.37 -8.23 -11.56
N GLY A 88 2.90 -7.53 -12.59
CA GLY A 88 1.97 -8.06 -13.59
C GLY A 88 0.56 -8.38 -13.05
N SER A 89 0.07 -7.65 -12.05
CA SER A 89 -1.30 -7.83 -11.53
C SER A 89 -2.27 -6.81 -12.12
N LEU A 90 -3.07 -7.25 -13.08
CA LEU A 90 -4.15 -6.44 -13.65
C LEU A 90 -5.21 -6.06 -12.60
N ASP A 91 -5.52 -6.95 -11.66
CA ASP A 91 -6.51 -6.69 -10.60
C ASP A 91 -6.04 -5.56 -9.67
N CYS A 92 -4.78 -5.61 -9.21
CA CYS A 92 -4.23 -4.53 -8.40
C CYS A 92 -4.17 -3.20 -9.18
N ILE A 93 -3.84 -3.23 -10.47
CA ILE A 93 -3.84 -2.03 -11.32
C ILE A 93 -5.24 -1.43 -11.41
N ARG A 94 -6.26 -2.26 -11.69
CA ARG A 94 -7.66 -1.81 -11.80
C ARG A 94 -8.14 -1.19 -10.49
N GLU A 95 -7.85 -1.82 -9.36
CA GLU A 95 -8.20 -1.28 -8.04
C GLU A 95 -7.50 0.06 -7.79
N LEU A 96 -6.19 0.14 -7.97
CA LEU A 96 -5.43 1.37 -7.74
C LEU A 96 -5.94 2.52 -8.63
N LEU A 97 -6.22 2.25 -9.91
CA LEU A 97 -6.79 3.25 -10.82
C LEU A 97 -8.20 3.67 -10.43
N ALA A 98 -9.04 2.74 -9.97
CA ALA A 98 -10.39 3.04 -9.48
C ALA A 98 -10.36 3.96 -8.24
N TRP A 99 -9.32 3.83 -7.42
CA TRP A 99 -9.06 4.68 -6.25
C TRP A 99 -8.29 5.98 -6.58
N GLY A 100 -8.10 6.30 -7.86
CA GLY A 100 -7.52 7.57 -8.29
C GLY A 100 -5.98 7.58 -8.34
N ALA A 101 -5.33 6.42 -8.48
CA ALA A 101 -3.89 6.38 -8.77
C ALA A 101 -3.57 7.17 -10.04
N ASP A 102 -2.57 8.03 -9.97
CA ASP A 102 -2.09 8.76 -11.14
C ASP A 102 -1.34 7.82 -12.08
N ARG A 103 -1.94 7.58 -13.26
CA ARG A 103 -1.37 6.74 -14.32
C ARG A 103 -0.20 7.41 -15.04
N LEU A 104 -0.05 8.73 -14.92
CA LEU A 104 0.99 9.52 -15.57
C LEU A 104 2.17 9.83 -14.65
N GLN A 105 2.03 9.51 -13.36
CA GLN A 105 3.09 9.70 -12.41
C GLN A 105 4.30 8.86 -12.82
N ARG A 106 5.44 9.52 -12.94
CA ARG A 106 6.72 8.91 -13.25
C ARG A 106 7.43 8.51 -11.97
N ASP A 107 8.12 7.39 -12.00
CA ASP A 107 9.06 7.05 -10.95
C ASP A 107 10.38 7.84 -11.13
N ALA A 108 11.36 7.61 -10.27
CA ALA A 108 12.63 8.34 -10.35
C ALA A 108 13.48 7.95 -11.59
N SER A 109 13.10 6.93 -12.34
CA SER A 109 13.77 6.53 -13.59
C SER A 109 13.26 7.29 -14.82
N GLY A 110 12.11 7.98 -14.73
CA GLY A 110 11.52 8.76 -15.83
C GLY A 110 10.46 8.01 -16.60
#